data_AF-A0A0H2X7A2-F1
#
_entry.id   AF-A0A0H2X7A2-F1
#
_cell.length_a   1.000
_cell.length_b   1.000
_cell.length_c   1.000
_cell.angle_alpha   90.00
_cell.angle_beta   90.00
_cell.angle_gamma   90.00
#
_symmetry.space_group_name_H-M   'P 1'
#
loop_
_entity.id
_entity.type
_entity.pdbx_description
1 polymer ?
#
loop_
_entity_poly.entity_id
_entity_poly.type
_entity_poly.pdbx_seq_one_letter_code
_entity_poly.pdbx_strand_id
1 'polypeptide(L)'
;MPRAHIVETAAALFRERGYDGVGVAELMAAAGFTHGGFYKHFRSKADLMAETAALGFSKTAAASDAVDVAEFLSDYVSRKHRDSRARGCTMAALCGDAARQPEAIKAESTC
;
A
#
# COMPACT_ATOMS: atom_id res chain seq x y z
N MET A 1 0.31 -7.70 -19.04
CA MET A 1 -0.30 -7.27 -17.76
C MET A 1 0.81 -6.80 -16.84
N PRO A 2 0.97 -5.48 -16.62
CA PRO A 2 2.05 -4.98 -15.79
C PRO A 2 1.71 -5.24 -14.31
N ARG A 3 2.47 -6.13 -13.67
CA ARG A 3 2.35 -6.42 -12.24
C ARG A 3 2.40 -5.14 -11.39
N ALA A 4 3.26 -4.20 -11.78
CA ALA A 4 3.39 -2.89 -11.15
C ALA A 4 2.06 -2.11 -11.10
N HIS A 5 1.23 -2.15 -12.15
CA HIS A 5 -0.04 -1.44 -12.16
C HIS A 5 -0.99 -1.97 -11.09
N ILE A 6 -1.04 -3.29 -10.92
CA ILE A 6 -1.88 -3.93 -9.90
C ILE A 6 -1.41 -3.53 -8.50
N VAL A 7 -0.09 -3.51 -8.27
CA VAL A 7 0.49 -3.06 -6.99
C VAL A 7 0.14 -1.60 -6.71
N GLU A 8 0.19 -0.71 -7.70
CA GLU A 8 -0.19 0.70 -7.50
C GLU A 8 -1.67 0.88 -7.17
N THR A 9 -2.56 0.21 -7.90
CA THR A 9 -4.00 0.22 -7.62
C THR A 9 -4.30 -0.36 -6.24
N ALA A 10 -3.67 -1.48 -5.90
CA ALA A 10 -3.80 -2.13 -4.61
C ALA A 10 -3.34 -1.22 -3.47
N ALA A 11 -2.19 -0.56 -3.62
CA ALA A 11 -1.66 0.35 -2.61
C ALA A 11 -2.62 1.51 -2.32
N ALA A 12 -3.27 2.06 -3.35
CA ALA A 12 -4.28 3.09 -3.16
C ALA A 12 -5.52 2.54 -2.42
N LEU A 13 -6.08 1.43 -2.90
CA LEU A 13 -7.28 0.84 -2.32
C LEU A 13 -7.09 0.38 -0.86
N PHE A 14 -5.96 -0.26 -0.56
CA PHE A 14 -5.64 -0.66 0.82
C PHE A 14 -5.53 0.55 1.74
N ARG A 15 -4.87 1.64 1.32
CA ARG A 15 -4.80 2.85 2.16
C ARG A 15 -6.16 3.53 2.37
N GLU A 16 -7.05 3.47 1.39
CA GLU A 16 -8.39 4.07 1.50
C GLU A 16 -9.33 3.25 2.40
N ARG A 17 -9.30 1.93 2.25
CA ARG A 17 -10.36 1.03 2.74
C ARG A 17 -9.87 -0.04 3.71
N GLY A 18 -8.56 -0.07 3.98
CA GLY A 18 -7.90 -1.11 4.75
C GLY A 18 -7.74 -2.41 3.96
N TYR A 19 -6.93 -3.32 4.50
CA TYR A 19 -6.72 -4.64 3.92
C TYR A 19 -8.04 -5.42 3.80
N ASP A 20 -8.79 -5.57 4.90
CA ASP A 20 -10.03 -6.37 4.92
C ASP A 20 -11.16 -5.77 4.07
N GLY A 21 -11.15 -4.45 3.87
CA GLY A 21 -12.18 -3.72 3.12
C GLY A 21 -12.09 -3.83 1.59
N VAL A 22 -11.11 -4.56 1.05
CA VAL A 22 -10.87 -4.68 -0.40
C VAL A 22 -10.86 -6.15 -0.82
N GLY A 23 -11.76 -6.56 -1.73
CA GLY A 23 -11.75 -7.92 -2.29
C GLY A 23 -10.74 -8.09 -3.44
N VAL A 24 -10.24 -9.30 -3.66
CA VAL A 24 -9.34 -9.58 -4.81
C VAL A 24 -10.05 -9.32 -6.14
N ALA A 25 -11.30 -9.76 -6.29
CA ALA A 25 -12.09 -9.53 -7.51
C ALA A 25 -12.32 -8.05 -7.79
N GLU A 26 -12.63 -7.28 -6.75
CA GLU A 26 -12.83 -5.85 -6.83
C GLU A 26 -11.55 -5.10 -7.18
N LEU A 27 -10.44 -5.44 -6.53
CA LEU A 27 -9.12 -4.87 -6.81
C LEU A 27 -8.71 -5.12 -8.25
N MET A 28 -8.90 -6.34 -8.74
CA MET A 28 -8.61 -6.70 -10.12
C MET A 28 -9.49 -5.93 -11.10
N ALA A 29 -10.79 -5.79 -10.80
CA ALA A 29 -11.70 -4.98 -11.61
C ALA A 29 -11.27 -3.49 -11.64
N ALA A 30 -10.88 -2.93 -10.50
CA ALA A 30 -10.37 -1.56 -10.39
C ALA A 30 -9.05 -1.37 -11.17
N ALA A 31 -8.22 -2.41 -11.27
CA ALA A 31 -7.01 -2.42 -12.09
C ALA A 31 -7.29 -2.73 -13.58
N GLY A 32 -8.54 -2.91 -13.99
CA GLY A 32 -8.93 -3.21 -15.37
C GLY A 32 -8.67 -4.65 -15.82
N PHE A 33 -8.60 -5.59 -14.88
CA PHE A 33 -8.24 -6.99 -15.14
C PHE A 33 -9.25 -8.01 -14.58
N THR A 34 -9.13 -9.25 -15.03
CA THR A 34 -9.98 -10.35 -14.56
C THR A 34 -9.49 -10.91 -13.23
N HIS A 35 -10.42 -11.42 -12.42
CA HIS A 35 -10.10 -12.08 -11.15
C HIS A 35 -9.09 -13.23 -11.30
N GLY A 36 -9.25 -14.06 -12.34
CA GLY A 36 -8.34 -15.18 -12.61
C GLY A 36 -6.91 -14.75 -12.99
N GLY A 37 -6.71 -13.52 -13.45
CA GLY A 37 -5.38 -12.97 -13.71
C GLY A 37 -4.56 -12.76 -12.45
N PHE A 38 -5.19 -12.58 -11.29
CA PHE A 38 -4.51 -12.30 -10.02
C PHE A 38 -3.48 -13.38 -9.67
N TYR A 39 -3.91 -14.63 -9.71
CA TYR A 39 -3.11 -15.78 -9.28
C TYR A 39 -1.95 -16.11 -10.23
N LYS A 40 -1.85 -15.43 -11.38
CA LYS A 40 -0.65 -15.46 -12.24
C LYS A 40 0.47 -14.54 -11.76
N HIS A 41 0.15 -13.55 -10.91
CA HIS A 41 1.07 -12.51 -10.46
C HIS A 41 1.37 -12.56 -8.96
N PHE A 42 0.40 -13.00 -8.15
CA PHE A 42 0.48 -13.01 -6.69
C PHE A 42 -0.07 -14.34 -6.16
N ARG A 43 0.56 -14.92 -5.13
CA ARG A 43 0.10 -16.20 -4.57
C ARG A 43 -1.04 -15.98 -3.59
N SER A 44 -1.07 -14.82 -2.94
CA SER A 44 -2.12 -14.43 -2.01
C SER A 44 -2.36 -12.92 -2.01
N LYS A 45 -3.49 -12.49 -1.45
CA LYS A 45 -3.77 -11.07 -1.19
C LYS A 45 -2.76 -10.46 -0.21
N ALA A 46 -2.21 -11.28 0.70
CA ALA A 46 -1.23 -10.83 1.66
C ALA A 46 0.15 -10.63 1.04
N ASP A 47 0.55 -11.45 0.05
CA ASP A 47 1.76 -11.21 -0.74
C ASP A 47 1.66 -9.86 -1.45
N LEU A 48 0.51 -9.57 -2.05
CA LEU A 48 0.25 -8.27 -2.65
C LEU A 48 0.33 -7.15 -1.60
N MET A 49 -0.21 -7.35 -0.40
CA MET A 49 -0.09 -6.37 0.70
C MET A 49 1.37 -6.07 1.05
N ALA A 50 2.21 -7.09 1.21
CA ALA A 50 3.64 -6.91 1.50
C ALA A 50 4.33 -6.08 0.40
N GLU A 51 4.03 -6.36 -0.87
CA GLU A 51 4.56 -5.57 -1.99
C GLU A 51 4.07 -4.12 -2.00
N THR A 52 2.79 -3.89 -1.69
CA THR A 52 2.26 -2.53 -1.61
C THR A 52 2.86 -1.74 -0.44
N ALA A 53 3.17 -2.42 0.67
CA ALA A 53 3.87 -1.84 1.81
C ALA A 53 5.29 -1.43 1.41
N ALA A 54 6.05 -2.34 0.80
CA ALA A 54 7.40 -2.05 0.30
C ALA A 54 7.42 -0.86 -0.67
N LEU A 55 6.50 -0.83 -1.65
CA LEU A 55 6.35 0.30 -2.58
C LEU A 55 6.06 1.61 -1.84
N GLY A 56 5.19 1.57 -0.84
CA GLY A 56 4.84 2.71 0.00
C GLY A 56 6.03 3.26 0.79
N PHE A 57 6.84 2.39 1.38
CA PHE A 57 8.04 2.77 2.12
C PHE A 57 9.07 3.39 1.20
N SER A 58 9.35 2.77 0.05
CA SER A 58 10.27 3.33 -0.95
C SER A 58 9.82 4.71 -1.44
N LYS A 59 8.52 4.92 -1.70
CA LYS A 59 7.98 6.23 -2.08
C LYS A 59 8.13 7.26 -0.96
N THR A 60 7.93 6.87 0.29
CA THR A 60 8.05 7.78 1.44
C THR A 60 9.51 8.16 1.70
N ALA A 61 10.43 7.19 1.67
CA ALA A 61 11.87 7.44 1.81
C ALA A 61 12.41 8.36 0.70
N ALA A 62 12.04 8.09 -0.56
CA ALA A 62 12.42 8.95 -1.67
C ALA A 62 11.87 10.38 -1.54
N ALA A 63 10.65 10.53 -1.01
CA ALA A 63 10.06 11.84 -0.77
C ALA A 63 10.77 12.60 0.36
N SER A 64 11.18 11.91 1.44
CA SER A 64 11.91 12.54 2.54
C SER A 64 13.33 12.96 2.15
N ASP A 65 13.98 12.21 1.25
CA ASP A 65 15.33 12.54 0.77
C ASP A 65 15.35 13.74 -0.19
N ALA A 66 14.19 14.09 -0.77
CA ALA A 66 14.08 15.12 -1.79
C ALA A 66 13.85 16.54 -1.24
N VAL A 67 13.56 16.68 0.06
CA VAL A 67 13.21 17.96 0.69
C VAL A 67 13.93 18.10 2.04
N ASP A 68 13.96 19.32 2.59
CA ASP A 68 14.46 19.53 3.95
C ASP A 68 13.59 18.82 4.99
N VAL A 69 14.19 18.39 6.10
CA VAL A 69 13.48 17.66 7.17
C VAL A 69 12.33 18.48 7.74
N ALA A 70 12.49 19.80 7.93
CA ALA A 70 11.42 20.63 8.46
C ALA A 70 10.27 20.78 7.45
N GLU A 71 10.57 20.85 6.16
CA GLU A 71 9.58 20.86 5.09
C GLU A 71 8.82 19.54 5.00
N PHE A 72 9.54 18.41 4.99
CA PHE A 72 8.94 17.07 5.02
C PHE A 72 8.00 16.90 6.20
N LEU A 73 8.46 17.26 7.42
CA LEU A 73 7.64 17.15 8.62
C LEU A 73 6.39 18.02 8.53
N SER A 74 6.51 19.26 8.04
CA SER A 74 5.38 20.17 7.87
C SER A 74 4.32 19.62 6.92
N ASP A 75 4.72 19.09 5.75
CA ASP A 75 3.78 18.45 4.82
C ASP A 75 3.19 17.17 5.43
N TYR A 76 4.01 16.32 6.05
CA TYR A 76 3.60 15.02 6.60
C TYR A 76 2.52 15.16 7.70
N VAL A 77 2.67 16.13 8.61
CA VAL A 77 1.67 16.36 9.68
C VAL A 77 0.50 17.26 9.25
N SER A 78 0.52 17.76 8.01
CA SER A 78 -0.52 18.66 7.51
C SER A 78 -1.88 17.95 7.38
N ARG A 79 -2.97 18.72 7.44
CA ARG A 79 -4.32 18.22 7.14
C ARG A 79 -4.42 17.67 5.72
N LYS A 80 -3.71 18.29 4.77
CA LYS A 80 -3.66 17.83 3.37
C LYS A 80 -3.15 16.40 3.28
N HIS A 81 -2.05 16.07 3.97
CA HIS A 81 -1.52 14.71 4.02
C HIS A 81 -2.47 13.77 4.76
N ARG A 82 -2.93 14.16 5.96
CA ARG A 82 -3.87 13.38 6.80
C ARG A 82 -5.17 13.00 6.08
N ASP A 83 -5.76 13.94 5.34
CA ASP A 83 -7.06 13.76 4.70
C ASP A 83 -6.93 13.05 3.34
N SER A 84 -5.71 12.97 2.78
CA SER A 84 -5.43 12.28 1.51
C SER A 84 -5.12 10.79 1.72
N ARG A 85 -6.06 10.01 2.27
CA ARG A 85 -5.84 8.58 2.62
C ARG A 85 -5.19 7.77 1.49
N ALA A 86 -5.66 7.93 0.26
CA ALA A 86 -5.14 7.25 -0.93
C ALA A 86 -3.66 7.52 -1.25
N ARG A 87 -3.14 8.68 -0.81
CA ARG A 87 -1.78 9.18 -1.11
C ARG A 87 -0.91 9.39 0.13
N GLY A 88 -1.46 9.15 1.32
CA GLY A 88 -0.75 9.30 2.59
C GLY A 88 0.25 8.18 2.83
N CYS A 89 0.98 8.29 3.94
CA CYS A 89 1.98 7.31 4.35
C CYS A 89 1.37 5.91 4.54
N THR A 90 1.97 4.91 3.89
CA THR A 90 1.50 3.51 4.00
C THR A 90 1.63 2.96 5.43
N MET A 91 2.68 3.33 6.17
CA MET A 91 2.81 2.94 7.60
C MET A 91 1.63 3.46 8.42
N ALA A 92 1.28 4.74 8.26
CA ALA A 92 0.22 5.37 9.04
C ALA A 92 -1.16 4.76 8.74
N ALA A 93 -1.38 4.34 7.49
CA ALA A 93 -2.66 3.77 7.06
C ALA A 93 -2.82 2.29 7.44
N LEU A 94 -1.74 1.50 7.42
CA LEU A 94 -1.83 0.03 7.40
C LEU A 94 -1.09 -0.69 8.54
N CYS A 95 -0.46 0.01 9.48
CA CYS A 95 0.27 -0.65 10.57
C CYS A 95 -0.62 -1.60 11.40
N GLY A 96 -1.86 -1.21 11.69
CA GLY A 96 -2.84 -2.05 12.40
C GLY A 96 -3.32 -3.24 11.57
N ASP A 97 -3.38 -3.11 10.24
CA ASP A 97 -3.74 -4.21 9.34
C ASP A 97 -2.61 -5.23 9.23
N ALA A 98 -1.37 -4.75 9.13
CA ALA A 98 -0.16 -5.56 9.10
C ALA A 98 -0.01 -6.39 10.39
N ALA A 99 -0.27 -5.78 11.56
CA ALA A 99 -0.20 -6.46 12.85
C ALA A 99 -1.18 -7.64 12.98
N ARG A 100 -2.29 -7.61 12.26
CA ARG A 100 -3.32 -8.66 12.26
C ARG A 100 -3.04 -9.81 11.28
N GLN A 101 -1.96 -9.74 10.49
CA GLN A 101 -1.63 -10.77 9.52
C GLN A 101 -0.88 -11.97 10.13
N PRO A 102 -0.91 -13.14 9.48
CA PRO A 102 -0.06 -14.28 9.83
C PRO A 102 1.43 -13.92 9.90
N GLU A 103 2.20 -14.63 10.73
CA GLU A 103 3.63 -14.37 10.97
C GLU A 103 4.47 -14.30 9.69
N ALA A 104 4.17 -15.13 8.70
CA ALA A 104 4.87 -15.13 7.41
C ALA A 104 4.85 -13.75 6.72
N ILE A 105 3.75 -13.00 6.85
CA ILE A 105 3.56 -11.69 6.22
C ILE A 105 4.12 -10.57 7.10
N LYS A 106 4.06 -10.75 8.43
CA LYS A 106 4.66 -9.81 9.39
C LYS A 106 6.19 -9.77 9.25
N ALA A 107 6.83 -10.91 9.03
CA ALA A 107 8.27 -11.01 8.80
C ALA A 107 8.72 -10.18 7.58
N GLU A 108 7.94 -10.19 6.49
CA GLU A 108 8.21 -9.41 5.27
C GLU A 108 7.93 -7.90 5.42
N SER A 109 7.19 -7.51 6.46
CA SER A 109 6.79 -6.13 6.72
C SER A 109 7.68 -5.42 7.75
N THR A 110 8.77 -6.05 8.19
CA THR A 110 9.71 -5.48 9.18
C THR A 110 10.61 -4.47 8.47
N CYS A 111 10.50 -3.20 8.88
CA CYS A 111 11.40 -2.13 8.47
C CYS A 111 12.73 -2.20 9.24
#